data_AF-A0A843B0N6-F1
#
_entry.id   AF-A0A843B0N6-F1
#
_cell.length_a   1.000
_cell.length_b   1.000
_cell.length_c   1.000
_cell.angle_alpha   90.00
_cell.angle_beta   90.00
_cell.angle_gamma   90.00
#
_symmetry.space_group_name_H-M   'P 1'
#
loop_
_entity.id
_entity.type
_entity.pdbx_description
1 polymer ?
#
loop_
_entity_poly.entity_id
_entity_poly.type
_entity_poly.pdbx_seq_one_letter_code
_entity_poly.pdbx_strand_id
1 'polypeptide(L)'
;PFWAGTYLPKRSRQGMTGMIDLLPAVHRAWQEGREGIKDVAVKVLEMLDSFERDPAEGDVSELIELTLQHLSEDFEPRYGGFDGERKFPSPHKLLFLLRVFRERKDQKAMDMALKTLDNIVRGGIRDHLGGGFHRYSTDHRWHLPHFEKMLYDQALILMALTEAFAATRDEEYRQAANELIGYVKRDLTSAEGAFFSSEDADSDGTEGAFYLWKFEELAASLSPDDLVRFRELYDIWESGNFRDEATRTRSGVNVLHRLKTIQEFASLKGMEPEEMRAWDEKVREELRSKRDKRARPALDDKVLTDWNGLMIVALCKAHRLLGSEDAINMAAQALGLLEKELVKDGALYHTYRQGEVGVPSLLDDHACLAWAHLEMYFATLKKEHLERSMDIVEGMMVLFLDREDGGFYLSRDDPHLLIRMKDLYDGASPSGNSVAYYVLAQLAALFNDPRTVEALEGVERHFMRELHLTPSAYAMFMCGVLMKEESRTLEVFGDSDTRFLGYHPHLLIVKAEHLEGLPALPAGYRLCMKGRCLPETDDKKEIERLLE
;
A
#
# COMPACT_ATOMS: atom_id res chain seq x y z
N PRO A 1 3.02 35.26 0.65
CA PRO A 1 4.39 35.35 1.22
C PRO A 1 4.68 34.22 2.22
N PHE A 2 4.26 33.00 1.88
CA PHE A 2 4.65 31.79 2.57
C PHE A 2 5.44 30.95 1.58
N TRP A 3 6.49 30.32 2.09
CA TRP A 3 7.38 29.48 1.32
C TRP A 3 7.51 28.17 2.08
N ALA A 4 7.24 27.07 1.38
CA ALA A 4 7.47 25.72 1.89
C ALA A 4 8.79 25.22 1.31
N GLY A 5 9.63 24.65 2.17
CA GLY A 5 10.90 24.05 1.78
C GLY A 5 11.02 22.66 2.35
N THR A 6 11.42 21.71 1.51
CA THR A 6 11.65 20.31 1.93
C THR A 6 13.03 20.13 2.55
N TYR A 7 14.02 20.93 2.15
CA TYR A 7 15.37 20.94 2.74
C TYR A 7 15.94 22.36 2.78
N LEU A 8 16.47 22.75 3.94
CA LEU A 8 17.12 24.05 4.17
C LEU A 8 18.58 23.84 4.59
N PRO A 9 19.58 24.21 3.75
CA PRO A 9 20.97 24.06 4.12
C PRO A 9 21.33 24.98 5.29
N LYS A 10 22.36 24.64 6.07
CA LYS A 10 22.83 25.49 7.18
C LYS A 10 23.19 26.92 6.74
N ARG A 11 23.85 27.07 5.58
CA ARG A 11 24.27 28.35 4.98
C ARG A 11 23.72 28.45 3.55
N SER A 12 23.42 29.66 3.09
CA SER A 12 22.93 29.87 1.73
C SER A 12 23.91 29.34 0.68
N ARG A 13 23.38 28.63 -0.32
CA ARG A 13 24.15 28.08 -1.44
C ARG A 13 23.28 27.96 -2.68
N GLN A 14 23.83 28.25 -3.86
CA GLN A 14 23.20 28.00 -5.16
C GLN A 14 21.71 28.41 -5.24
N GLY A 15 21.39 29.65 -4.90
CA GLY A 15 20.02 30.16 -4.97
C GLY A 15 19.06 29.66 -3.87
N MET A 16 19.51 28.77 -2.98
CA MET A 16 18.77 28.35 -1.79
C MET A 16 19.22 29.16 -0.56
N THR A 17 18.25 29.80 0.10
CA THR A 17 18.46 30.49 1.37
C THR A 17 18.74 29.47 2.47
N GLY A 18 19.83 29.66 3.21
CA GLY A 18 20.18 28.80 4.34
C GLY A 18 19.54 29.24 5.65
N MET A 19 19.47 28.33 6.62
CA MET A 19 18.82 28.56 7.91
C MET A 19 19.42 29.76 8.68
N ILE A 20 20.75 29.95 8.61
CA ILE A 20 21.44 31.08 9.25
C ILE A 20 20.99 32.44 8.70
N ASP A 21 20.61 32.50 7.42
CA ASP A 21 20.16 33.74 6.78
C ASP A 21 18.64 33.91 6.90
N LEU A 22 17.90 32.81 6.92
CA LEU A 22 16.45 32.79 7.02
C LEU A 22 15.96 33.23 8.40
N LEU A 23 16.55 32.72 9.50
CA LEU A 23 16.06 32.99 10.86
C LEU A 23 16.06 34.49 11.22
N PRO A 24 17.12 35.28 10.93
CA PRO A 24 17.09 36.73 11.16
C PRO A 24 16.05 37.46 10.29
N ALA A 25 15.81 36.97 9.07
CA ALA A 25 14.79 37.54 8.20
C ALA A 25 13.37 37.31 8.76
N VAL A 26 13.08 36.10 9.22
CA VAL A 26 11.82 35.77 9.91
C VAL A 26 11.66 36.59 11.18
N HIS A 27 12.71 36.73 11.98
CA HIS A 27 12.68 37.54 13.21
C HIS A 27 12.36 39.01 12.91
N ARG A 28 13.02 39.63 11.93
CA ARG A 28 12.72 41.02 11.52
C ARG A 28 11.31 41.17 11.00
N ALA A 29 10.86 40.26 10.12
CA ALA A 29 9.50 40.28 9.61
C ALA A 29 8.45 40.25 10.73
N TRP A 30 8.68 39.44 11.77
CA TRP A 30 7.79 39.37 12.93
C TRP A 30 7.85 40.62 13.81
N GLN A 31 9.03 41.21 14.05
CA GLN A 31 9.17 42.41 14.89
C GLN A 31 8.63 43.67 14.19
N GLU A 32 8.91 43.84 12.91
CA GLU A 32 8.64 45.07 12.15
C GLU A 32 7.28 45.03 11.42
N GLY A 33 6.81 43.84 11.04
CA GLY A 33 5.65 43.65 10.14
C GLY A 33 4.51 42.82 10.72
N ARG A 34 4.40 42.74 12.06
CA ARG A 34 3.50 41.80 12.75
C ARG A 34 2.04 41.89 12.30
N GLU A 35 1.49 43.09 12.19
CA GLU A 35 0.08 43.27 11.81
C GLU A 35 -0.16 42.80 10.36
N GLY A 36 0.76 43.09 9.43
CA GLY A 36 0.69 42.56 8.08
C GLY A 36 0.75 41.04 8.00
N ILE A 37 1.53 40.39 8.87
CA ILE A 37 1.57 38.92 8.97
C ILE A 37 0.23 38.38 9.48
N LYS A 38 -0.38 39.02 10.50
CA LYS A 38 -1.70 38.63 11.01
C LYS A 38 -2.79 38.77 9.95
N ASP A 39 -2.80 39.87 9.19
CA ASP A 39 -3.77 40.07 8.11
C ASP A 39 -3.67 38.98 7.04
N VAL A 40 -2.44 38.57 6.68
CA VAL A 40 -2.22 37.45 5.77
C VAL A 40 -2.68 36.14 6.41
N ALA A 41 -2.41 35.92 7.70
CA ALA A 41 -2.87 34.73 8.40
C ALA A 41 -4.40 34.61 8.42
N VAL A 42 -5.12 35.71 8.68
CA VAL A 42 -6.59 35.76 8.60
C VAL A 42 -7.06 35.37 7.19
N LYS A 43 -6.47 35.95 6.14
CA LYS A 43 -6.81 35.59 4.75
C LYS A 43 -6.52 34.13 4.42
N VAL A 44 -5.44 33.55 4.95
CA VAL A 44 -5.12 32.13 4.76
C VAL A 44 -6.17 31.27 5.46
N LEU A 45 -6.57 31.61 6.69
CA LEU A 45 -7.62 30.89 7.41
C LEU A 45 -8.98 31.00 6.71
N GLU A 46 -9.37 32.19 6.22
CA GLU A 46 -10.58 32.38 5.42
C GLU A 46 -10.54 31.57 4.12
N MET A 47 -9.39 31.51 3.46
CA MET A 47 -9.21 30.72 2.24
C MET A 47 -9.36 29.22 2.54
N LEU A 48 -8.74 28.72 3.61
CA LEU A 48 -8.84 27.33 4.03
C LEU A 48 -10.28 26.94 4.40
N ASP A 49 -11.02 27.81 5.11
CA ASP A 49 -12.44 27.60 5.45
C ASP A 49 -13.36 27.63 4.21
N SER A 50 -12.99 28.41 3.18
CA SER A 50 -13.77 28.50 1.94
C SER A 50 -13.63 27.30 0.99
N PHE A 51 -12.53 26.54 1.09
CA PHE A 51 -12.33 25.34 0.27
C PHE A 51 -13.23 24.18 0.70
N GLU A 52 -13.65 24.13 1.97
CA GLU A 52 -14.43 23.00 2.51
C GLU A 52 -15.96 23.07 2.22
N ARG A 53 -16.48 24.18 1.68
CA ARG A 53 -17.94 24.48 1.65
C ARG A 53 -18.63 24.56 0.29
N ASP A 54 -18.01 24.09 -0.79
CA ASP A 54 -18.63 24.15 -2.13
C ASP A 54 -18.89 22.73 -2.70
N PRO A 55 -19.89 22.01 -2.17
CA PRO A 55 -20.19 20.65 -2.61
C PRO A 55 -20.66 20.65 -4.07
N ALA A 56 -20.00 19.86 -4.90
CA ALA A 56 -20.46 19.59 -6.26
C ALA A 56 -21.48 18.44 -6.25
N GLU A 57 -22.51 18.54 -7.08
CA GLU A 57 -23.40 17.40 -7.35
C GLU A 57 -22.76 16.49 -8.40
N GLY A 58 -22.90 15.17 -8.23
CA GLY A 58 -22.38 14.18 -9.17
C GLY A 58 -22.62 12.75 -8.71
N ASP A 59 -22.37 11.80 -9.59
CA ASP A 59 -22.37 10.36 -9.31
C ASP A 59 -20.93 9.85 -9.38
N VAL A 60 -20.41 9.36 -8.26
CA VAL A 60 -19.03 8.85 -8.18
C VAL A 60 -18.79 7.64 -9.08
N SER A 61 -19.83 6.89 -9.47
CA SER A 61 -19.71 5.75 -10.37
C SER A 61 -19.29 6.16 -11.79
N GLU A 62 -19.68 7.36 -12.24
CA GLU A 62 -19.27 7.92 -13.53
C GLU A 62 -17.77 8.25 -13.57
N LEU A 63 -17.14 8.40 -12.39
CA LEU A 63 -15.73 8.75 -12.28
C LEU A 63 -14.78 7.57 -12.50
N ILE A 64 -15.27 6.33 -12.52
CA ILE A 64 -14.43 5.15 -12.81
C ILE A 64 -13.78 5.30 -14.20
N GLU A 65 -14.56 5.65 -15.21
CA GLU A 65 -14.03 5.83 -16.58
C GLU A 65 -13.14 7.06 -16.70
N LEU A 66 -13.49 8.15 -16.00
CA LEU A 66 -12.64 9.35 -15.96
C LEU A 66 -11.28 9.06 -15.30
N THR A 67 -11.27 8.27 -14.22
CA THR A 67 -10.05 7.80 -13.55
C THR A 67 -9.19 6.98 -14.51
N LEU A 68 -9.80 6.03 -15.21
CA LEU A 68 -9.10 5.19 -16.19
C LEU A 68 -8.51 6.03 -17.32
N GLN A 69 -9.26 7.01 -17.82
CA GLN A 69 -8.78 7.94 -18.83
C GLN A 69 -7.54 8.72 -18.34
N HIS A 70 -7.61 9.36 -17.16
CA HIS A 70 -6.49 10.12 -16.61
C HIS A 70 -5.25 9.23 -16.40
N LEU A 71 -5.43 8.03 -15.83
CA LEU A 71 -4.32 7.08 -15.67
C LEU A 71 -3.73 6.66 -17.02
N SER A 72 -4.54 6.50 -18.06
CA SER A 72 -4.06 6.19 -19.40
C SER A 72 -3.31 7.34 -20.05
N GLU A 73 -3.64 8.59 -19.72
CA GLU A 73 -2.94 9.78 -20.21
C GLU A 73 -1.58 9.97 -19.50
N ASP A 74 -1.52 9.64 -18.20
CA ASP A 74 -0.31 9.73 -17.38
C ASP A 74 0.65 8.53 -17.58
N PHE A 75 0.17 7.42 -18.14
CA PHE A 75 0.90 6.16 -18.21
C PHE A 75 2.13 6.22 -19.14
N GLU A 76 3.27 5.75 -18.64
CA GLU A 76 4.49 5.63 -19.43
C GLU A 76 4.64 4.22 -20.04
N PRO A 77 4.42 4.03 -21.35
CA PRO A 77 4.31 2.69 -21.95
C PRO A 77 5.63 1.91 -22.01
N ARG A 78 6.78 2.57 -21.85
CA ARG A 78 8.08 1.93 -22.01
C ARG A 78 8.50 1.15 -20.76
N TYR A 79 8.45 1.78 -19.59
CA TYR A 79 8.84 1.17 -18.32
C TYR A 79 7.68 1.08 -17.32
N GLY A 80 6.47 1.52 -17.68
CA GLY A 80 5.29 1.50 -16.80
C GLY A 80 5.37 2.55 -15.68
N GLY A 81 4.28 2.76 -14.96
CA GLY A 81 4.13 3.83 -13.98
C GLY A 81 3.45 5.08 -14.55
N PHE A 82 3.18 6.03 -13.66
CA PHE A 82 2.36 7.22 -13.91
C PHE A 82 3.08 8.54 -13.54
N ASP A 83 4.35 8.43 -13.13
CA ASP A 83 5.18 9.56 -12.73
C ASP A 83 6.31 9.78 -13.75
N GLY A 84 6.89 10.99 -13.75
CA GLY A 84 7.93 11.41 -14.69
C GLY A 84 9.32 10.84 -14.40
N GLU A 85 10.30 11.72 -14.13
CA GLU A 85 11.72 11.34 -14.01
C GLU A 85 12.02 10.43 -12.82
N ARG A 86 11.30 10.62 -11.70
CA ARG A 86 11.33 9.74 -10.53
C ARG A 86 10.07 8.92 -10.51
N LYS A 87 10.14 7.67 -10.06
CA LYS A 87 9.01 6.74 -10.07
C LYS A 87 8.65 6.23 -8.69
N PHE A 88 7.42 6.50 -8.28
CA PHE A 88 6.83 5.93 -7.07
C PHE A 88 5.95 4.73 -7.45
N PRO A 89 5.98 3.61 -6.70
CA PRO A 89 5.20 2.42 -7.02
C PRO A 89 3.69 2.67 -7.15
N SER A 90 3.15 3.60 -6.34
CA SER A 90 1.73 3.97 -6.27
C SER A 90 0.77 2.76 -6.37
N PRO A 91 0.88 1.72 -5.52
CA PRO A 91 0.22 0.43 -5.78
C PRO A 91 -1.31 0.51 -5.75
N HIS A 92 -1.90 1.51 -5.07
CA HIS A 92 -3.34 1.78 -5.10
C HIS A 92 -3.87 2.05 -6.52
N LYS A 93 -3.07 2.67 -7.42
CA LYS A 93 -3.42 2.80 -8.84
C LYS A 93 -3.44 1.45 -9.55
N LEU A 94 -2.49 0.57 -9.23
CA LEU A 94 -2.41 -0.79 -9.80
C LEU A 94 -3.59 -1.66 -9.33
N LEU A 95 -3.96 -1.57 -8.04
CA LEU A 95 -5.14 -2.24 -7.49
C LEU A 95 -6.41 -1.79 -8.23
N PHE A 96 -6.60 -0.49 -8.41
CA PHE A 96 -7.73 0.05 -9.17
C PHE A 96 -7.78 -0.54 -10.59
N LEU A 97 -6.68 -0.50 -11.32
CA LEU A 97 -6.60 -1.00 -12.70
C LEU A 97 -6.87 -2.51 -12.81
N LEU A 98 -6.32 -3.32 -11.90
CA LEU A 98 -6.59 -4.76 -11.84
C LEU A 98 -8.09 -5.04 -11.58
N ARG A 99 -8.72 -4.26 -10.70
CA ARG A 99 -10.13 -4.39 -10.37
C ARG A 99 -11.04 -3.95 -11.52
N VAL A 100 -10.69 -2.86 -12.21
CA VAL A 100 -11.38 -2.46 -13.46
C VAL A 100 -11.28 -3.56 -14.51
N PHE A 101 -10.08 -4.12 -14.73
CA PHE A 101 -9.92 -5.26 -15.64
C PHE A 101 -10.86 -6.42 -15.26
N ARG A 102 -10.98 -6.75 -13.97
CA ARG A 102 -11.84 -7.86 -13.56
C ARG A 102 -13.31 -7.64 -13.89
N GLU A 103 -13.84 -6.46 -13.58
CA GLU A 103 -15.29 -6.15 -13.69
C GLU A 103 -15.71 -5.68 -15.08
N ARG A 104 -14.83 -4.96 -15.79
CA ARG A 104 -15.11 -4.39 -17.12
C ARG A 104 -14.45 -5.17 -18.26
N LYS A 105 -13.58 -6.13 -17.96
CA LYS A 105 -12.73 -6.85 -18.93
C LYS A 105 -11.87 -5.90 -19.78
N ASP A 106 -11.48 -4.76 -19.21
CA ASP A 106 -10.65 -3.77 -19.90
C ASP A 106 -9.19 -4.22 -19.94
N GLN A 107 -8.74 -4.64 -21.12
CA GLN A 107 -7.37 -5.13 -21.31
C GLN A 107 -6.31 -4.02 -21.17
N LYS A 108 -6.64 -2.76 -21.47
CA LYS A 108 -5.68 -1.66 -21.32
C LYS A 108 -5.36 -1.41 -19.85
N ALA A 109 -6.37 -1.50 -18.97
CA ALA A 109 -6.19 -1.41 -17.54
C ALA A 109 -5.22 -2.50 -17.03
N MET A 110 -5.43 -3.74 -17.48
CA MET A 110 -4.53 -4.86 -17.19
C MET A 110 -3.10 -4.60 -17.69
N ASP A 111 -2.96 -4.19 -18.95
CA ASP A 111 -1.65 -3.95 -19.58
C ASP A 111 -0.87 -2.86 -18.84
N MET A 112 -1.54 -1.77 -18.41
CA MET A 112 -0.92 -0.72 -17.59
C MET A 112 -0.46 -1.24 -16.23
N ALA A 113 -1.31 -2.02 -15.55
CA ALA A 113 -1.00 -2.58 -14.24
C ALA A 113 0.19 -3.55 -14.31
N LEU A 114 0.14 -4.54 -15.20
CA LEU A 114 1.18 -5.56 -15.34
C LEU A 114 2.48 -4.95 -15.85
N LYS A 115 2.44 -4.06 -16.85
CA LYS A 115 3.66 -3.42 -17.36
C LYS A 115 4.40 -2.66 -16.25
N THR A 116 3.66 -1.98 -15.37
CA THR A 116 4.24 -1.29 -14.22
C THR A 116 4.82 -2.28 -13.22
N LEU A 117 4.03 -3.27 -12.82
CA LEU A 117 4.42 -4.25 -11.81
C LEU A 117 5.60 -5.13 -12.26
N ASP A 118 5.66 -5.51 -13.53
CA ASP A 118 6.78 -6.26 -14.13
C ASP A 118 8.11 -5.53 -14.02
N ASN A 119 8.09 -4.20 -14.21
CA ASN A 119 9.30 -3.39 -14.09
C ASN A 119 9.66 -3.14 -12.62
N ILE A 120 8.68 -3.05 -11.72
CA ILE A 120 8.93 -2.99 -10.27
C ILE A 120 9.55 -4.31 -9.77
N VAL A 121 8.99 -5.46 -10.15
CA VAL A 121 9.42 -6.81 -9.73
C VAL A 121 10.81 -7.17 -10.24
N ARG A 122 11.19 -6.67 -11.42
CA ARG A 122 12.50 -6.92 -12.03
C ARG A 122 13.50 -5.79 -11.80
N GLY A 123 13.03 -4.58 -11.49
CA GLY A 123 13.85 -3.39 -11.28
C GLY A 123 14.73 -3.47 -10.03
N GLY A 124 15.63 -2.50 -9.89
CA GLY A 124 16.48 -2.35 -8.71
C GLY A 124 15.75 -1.78 -7.50
N ILE A 125 14.51 -1.32 -7.68
CA ILE A 125 13.59 -0.99 -6.57
C ILE A 125 13.27 -2.21 -5.70
N ARG A 126 13.35 -3.43 -6.23
CA ARG A 126 13.27 -4.66 -5.44
C ARG A 126 14.65 -5.02 -4.91
N ASP A 127 14.74 -5.33 -3.63
CA ASP A 127 15.92 -5.99 -3.09
C ASP A 127 15.88 -7.48 -3.48
N HIS A 128 16.58 -7.83 -4.57
CA HIS A 128 16.58 -9.20 -5.09
C HIS A 128 17.19 -10.21 -4.12
N LEU A 129 18.07 -9.82 -3.18
CA LEU A 129 18.71 -10.75 -2.26
C LEU A 129 17.91 -10.93 -0.97
N GLY A 130 17.42 -9.83 -0.39
CA GLY A 130 16.73 -9.83 0.90
C GLY A 130 15.21 -9.89 0.81
N GLY A 131 14.64 -9.59 -0.36
CA GLY A 131 13.23 -9.28 -0.49
C GLY A 131 12.88 -7.88 0.01
N GLY A 132 11.61 -7.52 -0.16
CA GLY A 132 11.12 -6.17 0.09
C GLY A 132 11.50 -5.19 -1.02
N PHE A 133 10.91 -4.00 -0.95
CA PHE A 133 10.98 -2.98 -1.97
C PHE A 133 11.38 -1.64 -1.38
N HIS A 134 12.23 -0.92 -2.09
CA HIS A 134 12.63 0.44 -1.78
C HIS A 134 11.49 1.41 -2.12
N ARG A 135 11.48 2.56 -1.44
CA ARG A 135 10.38 3.53 -1.47
C ARG A 135 10.08 4.06 -2.88
N TYR A 136 11.11 4.41 -3.64
CA TYR A 136 10.95 4.90 -5.02
C TYR A 136 12.23 4.73 -5.83
N SER A 137 12.13 4.89 -7.14
CA SER A 137 13.27 4.94 -8.07
C SER A 137 13.61 6.39 -8.40
N THR A 138 14.88 6.76 -8.29
CA THR A 138 15.35 8.11 -8.66
C THR A 138 15.42 8.30 -10.18
N ASP A 139 15.34 7.20 -10.94
CA ASP A 139 15.24 7.20 -12.40
C ASP A 139 13.91 6.62 -12.94
N HIS A 140 13.65 6.90 -14.21
CA HIS A 140 12.44 6.50 -14.94
C HIS A 140 12.36 5.01 -15.32
N ARG A 141 13.37 4.19 -15.01
CA ARG A 141 13.47 2.78 -15.41
C ARG A 141 13.28 1.80 -14.27
N TRP A 142 12.96 2.28 -13.07
CA TRP A 142 12.89 1.47 -11.85
C TRP A 142 14.24 0.85 -11.47
N HIS A 143 15.35 1.45 -11.91
CA HIS A 143 16.68 0.86 -11.78
C HIS A 143 17.41 1.34 -10.52
N LEU A 144 17.62 2.65 -10.34
CA LEU A 144 18.32 3.20 -9.18
C LEU A 144 17.30 3.57 -8.08
N PRO A 145 17.26 2.85 -6.95
CA PRO A 145 16.36 3.17 -5.86
C PRO A 145 16.88 4.33 -5.01
N HIS A 146 15.96 5.02 -4.34
CA HIS A 146 16.23 5.62 -3.03
C HIS A 146 16.07 4.53 -1.98
N PHE A 147 17.15 4.16 -1.30
CA PHE A 147 17.27 2.84 -0.65
C PHE A 147 16.45 2.64 0.66
N GLU A 148 15.71 3.66 1.10
CA GLU A 148 14.77 3.56 2.22
C GLU A 148 13.68 2.51 1.95
N LYS A 149 13.27 1.75 2.98
CA LYS A 149 12.16 0.80 2.91
C LYS A 149 11.14 1.11 3.99
N MET A 150 9.91 1.43 3.59
CA MET A 150 8.81 1.75 4.50
C MET A 150 7.82 0.60 4.59
N LEU A 151 7.21 0.39 5.76
CA LEU A 151 6.24 -0.69 5.98
C LEU A 151 4.99 -0.54 5.11
N TYR A 152 4.45 0.67 4.95
CA TYR A 152 3.26 0.90 4.11
C TYR A 152 3.54 0.57 2.64
N ASP A 153 4.75 0.84 2.13
CA ASP A 153 5.16 0.45 0.77
C ASP A 153 5.16 -1.07 0.63
N GLN A 154 5.69 -1.79 1.64
CA GLN A 154 5.68 -3.26 1.63
C GLN A 154 4.25 -3.80 1.61
N ALA A 155 3.37 -3.23 2.44
CA ALA A 155 1.97 -3.64 2.52
C ALA A 155 1.26 -3.47 1.18
N LEU A 156 1.33 -2.27 0.60
CA LEU A 156 0.62 -1.94 -0.64
C LEU A 156 1.18 -2.70 -1.85
N ILE A 157 2.50 -2.88 -1.93
CA ILE A 157 3.12 -3.70 -2.99
C ILE A 157 2.73 -5.18 -2.83
N LEU A 158 2.69 -5.70 -1.59
CA LEU A 158 2.23 -7.07 -1.35
C LEU A 158 0.78 -7.26 -1.84
N MET A 159 -0.12 -6.30 -1.56
CA MET A 159 -1.48 -6.35 -2.09
C MET A 159 -1.48 -6.42 -3.62
N ALA A 160 -0.75 -5.53 -4.30
CA ALA A 160 -0.69 -5.50 -5.76
C ALA A 160 -0.11 -6.80 -6.36
N LEU A 161 0.95 -7.35 -5.77
CA LEU A 161 1.54 -8.64 -6.19
C LEU A 161 0.55 -9.79 -6.02
N THR A 162 -0.17 -9.83 -4.91
CA THR A 162 -1.14 -10.91 -4.63
C THR A 162 -2.35 -10.85 -5.56
N GLU A 163 -2.89 -9.66 -5.85
CA GLU A 163 -3.99 -9.47 -6.80
C GLU A 163 -3.53 -9.75 -8.24
N ALA A 164 -2.33 -9.30 -8.64
CA ALA A 164 -1.77 -9.61 -9.95
C ALA A 164 -1.52 -11.11 -10.15
N PHE A 165 -0.99 -11.81 -9.13
CA PHE A 165 -0.87 -13.26 -9.15
C PHE A 165 -2.24 -13.94 -9.29
N ALA A 166 -3.25 -13.50 -8.54
CA ALA A 166 -4.58 -14.07 -8.64
C ALA A 166 -5.18 -13.91 -10.05
N ALA A 167 -4.91 -12.76 -10.70
CA ALA A 167 -5.42 -12.42 -12.02
C ALA A 167 -4.66 -13.11 -13.17
N THR A 168 -3.36 -13.37 -13.04
CA THR A 168 -2.49 -13.89 -14.12
C THR A 168 -1.98 -15.31 -13.91
N ARG A 169 -1.85 -15.74 -12.65
CA ARG A 169 -1.08 -16.92 -12.22
C ARG A 169 0.41 -16.87 -12.59
N ASP A 170 0.97 -15.67 -12.81
CA ASP A 170 2.41 -15.52 -13.04
C ASP A 170 3.21 -15.73 -11.74
N GLU A 171 4.04 -16.77 -11.74
CA GLU A 171 4.84 -17.16 -10.59
C GLU A 171 5.93 -16.15 -10.21
N GLU A 172 6.31 -15.19 -11.07
CA GLU A 172 7.21 -14.10 -10.66
C GLU A 172 6.57 -13.20 -9.59
N TYR A 173 5.25 -12.97 -9.66
CA TYR A 173 4.52 -12.20 -8.64
C TYR A 173 4.41 -12.97 -7.33
N ARG A 174 4.10 -14.28 -7.39
CA ARG A 174 4.07 -15.13 -6.19
C ARG A 174 5.42 -15.16 -5.50
N GLN A 175 6.49 -15.36 -6.28
CA GLN A 175 7.85 -15.38 -5.74
C GLN A 175 8.21 -14.04 -5.08
N ALA A 176 7.97 -12.92 -5.76
CA ALA A 176 8.23 -11.60 -5.20
C ALA A 176 7.42 -11.32 -3.92
N ALA A 177 6.15 -11.74 -3.88
CA ALA A 177 5.31 -11.60 -2.69
C ALA A 177 5.83 -12.44 -1.50
N ASN A 178 6.22 -13.69 -1.74
CA ASN A 178 6.78 -14.55 -0.69
C ASN A 178 8.12 -14.02 -0.17
N GLU A 179 8.98 -13.50 -1.04
CA GLU A 179 10.24 -12.88 -0.63
C GLU A 179 10.02 -11.58 0.17
N LEU A 180 9.01 -10.77 -0.19
CA LEU A 180 8.58 -9.61 0.59
C LEU A 180 8.07 -10.02 1.97
N ILE A 181 7.22 -11.05 2.07
CA ILE A 181 6.76 -11.58 3.36
C ILE A 181 7.96 -12.05 4.21
N GLY A 182 8.91 -12.74 3.58
CA GLY A 182 10.15 -13.17 4.24
C GLY A 182 11.03 -12.01 4.73
N TYR A 183 11.06 -10.89 4.01
CA TYR A 183 11.70 -9.65 4.44
C TYR A 183 10.99 -9.05 5.66
N VAL A 184 9.67 -8.85 5.60
CA VAL A 184 8.88 -8.28 6.71
C VAL A 184 9.04 -9.13 7.96
N LYS A 185 8.92 -10.46 7.83
CA LYS A 185 9.08 -11.42 8.95
C LYS A 185 10.45 -11.33 9.61
N ARG A 186 11.51 -11.16 8.81
CA ARG A 186 12.89 -11.22 9.28
C ARG A 186 13.41 -9.90 9.81
N ASP A 187 13.13 -8.81 9.10
CA ASP A 187 13.82 -7.53 9.31
C ASP A 187 12.90 -6.47 9.94
N LEU A 188 11.59 -6.53 9.70
CA LEU A 188 10.63 -5.55 10.21
C LEU A 188 9.74 -6.09 11.33
N THR A 189 9.83 -7.36 11.72
CA THR A 189 8.99 -7.91 12.79
C THR A 189 9.71 -7.85 14.13
N SER A 190 9.06 -7.21 15.11
CA SER A 190 9.51 -7.19 16.50
C SER A 190 9.45 -8.58 17.14
N ALA A 191 10.18 -8.78 18.24
CA ALA A 191 10.09 -10.02 19.02
C ALA A 191 8.68 -10.29 19.59
N GLU A 192 7.85 -9.24 19.72
CA GLU A 192 6.47 -9.29 20.21
C GLU A 192 5.46 -9.56 19.08
N GLY A 193 5.87 -9.45 17.81
CA GLY A 193 5.07 -9.82 16.64
C GLY A 193 4.46 -8.67 15.85
N ALA A 194 4.55 -7.41 16.31
CA ALA A 194 4.18 -6.25 15.47
C ALA A 194 5.31 -5.83 14.53
N PHE A 195 4.97 -5.02 13.54
CA PHE A 195 5.87 -4.56 12.50
C PHE A 195 6.40 -3.14 12.79
N PHE A 196 7.71 -2.99 12.62
CA PHE A 196 8.44 -1.74 12.66
C PHE A 196 8.21 -0.90 11.40
N SER A 197 8.38 0.41 11.53
CA SER A 197 7.93 1.37 10.53
C SER A 197 8.81 1.40 9.28
N SER A 198 10.14 1.31 9.42
CA SER A 198 11.05 1.45 8.27
C SER A 198 12.51 1.04 8.52
N GLU A 199 13.24 0.83 7.43
CA GLU A 199 14.71 0.87 7.37
C GLU A 199 15.17 2.12 6.60
N ASP A 200 16.19 2.80 7.13
CA ASP A 200 16.81 4.00 6.52
C ASP A 200 17.48 3.68 5.16
N ALA A 201 17.75 4.71 4.36
CA ALA A 201 18.46 4.57 3.09
C ALA A 201 19.98 4.44 3.29
N ASP A 202 20.51 5.03 4.37
CA ASP A 202 21.94 5.07 4.68
C ASP A 202 22.39 3.85 5.49
N SER A 203 23.56 3.33 5.15
CA SER A 203 24.34 2.42 5.99
C SER A 203 25.80 2.88 6.04
N ASP A 204 26.40 2.89 7.23
CA ASP A 204 27.73 3.49 7.48
C ASP A 204 27.87 4.93 6.93
N GLY A 205 26.78 5.70 6.96
CA GLY A 205 26.74 7.09 6.49
C GLY A 205 26.81 7.26 4.97
N THR A 206 26.54 6.19 4.21
CA THR A 206 26.45 6.21 2.75
C THR A 206 25.16 5.55 2.30
N GLU A 207 24.37 6.27 1.49
CA GLU A 207 23.14 5.75 0.90
C GLU A 207 23.41 4.48 0.07
N GLY A 208 22.62 3.43 0.30
CA GLY A 208 22.68 2.21 -0.49
C GLY A 208 23.89 1.31 -0.24
N ALA A 209 24.82 1.68 0.65
CA ALA A 209 26.07 0.92 0.87
C ALA A 209 25.86 -0.56 1.25
N PHE A 210 24.76 -0.86 1.95
CA PHE A 210 24.38 -2.24 2.26
C PHE A 210 24.01 -3.04 1.00
N TYR A 211 23.35 -2.40 0.03
CA TYR A 211 22.70 -3.04 -1.12
C TYR A 211 23.56 -3.09 -2.39
N LEU A 212 24.49 -2.15 -2.56
CA LEU A 212 25.31 -1.99 -3.76
C LEU A 212 26.50 -2.95 -3.81
N TRP A 213 26.90 -3.37 -5.01
CA TRP A 213 27.99 -4.34 -5.20
C TRP A 213 29.05 -3.89 -6.19
N LYS A 214 30.32 -4.00 -5.81
CA LYS A 214 31.42 -3.94 -6.77
C LYS A 214 31.51 -5.26 -7.54
N PHE A 215 31.99 -5.20 -8.77
CA PHE A 215 32.18 -6.41 -9.58
C PHE A 215 33.17 -7.37 -8.92
N GLU A 216 34.25 -6.87 -8.32
CA GLU A 216 35.26 -7.68 -7.66
C GLU A 216 34.71 -8.43 -6.44
N GLU A 217 33.74 -7.86 -5.74
CA GLU A 217 33.05 -8.52 -4.61
C GLU A 217 32.22 -9.70 -5.08
N LEU A 218 31.50 -9.54 -6.21
CA LEU A 218 30.73 -10.61 -6.84
C LEU A 218 31.68 -11.69 -7.37
N ALA A 219 32.77 -11.32 -8.02
CA ALA A 219 33.77 -12.25 -8.55
C ALA A 219 34.50 -13.04 -7.46
N ALA A 220 34.70 -12.45 -6.29
CA ALA A 220 35.26 -13.14 -5.12
C ALA A 220 34.25 -14.04 -4.40
N SER A 221 32.94 -13.82 -4.62
CA SER A 221 31.87 -14.54 -3.93
C SER A 221 31.31 -15.70 -4.74
N LEU A 222 31.42 -15.68 -6.07
CA LEU A 222 30.81 -16.67 -6.95
C LEU A 222 31.85 -17.51 -7.68
N SER A 223 31.47 -18.72 -8.09
CA SER A 223 32.26 -19.51 -9.03
C SER A 223 32.37 -18.79 -10.39
N PRO A 224 33.41 -19.04 -11.21
CA PRO A 224 33.52 -18.41 -12.53
C PRO A 224 32.29 -18.59 -13.42
N ASP A 225 31.68 -19.79 -13.41
CA ASP A 225 30.50 -20.08 -14.21
C ASP A 225 29.25 -19.36 -13.68
N ASP A 226 29.07 -19.33 -12.35
CA ASP A 226 27.97 -18.60 -11.73
C ASP A 226 28.11 -17.09 -11.94
N LEU A 227 29.32 -16.54 -11.86
CA LEU A 227 29.59 -15.13 -12.11
C LEU A 227 29.21 -14.73 -13.54
N VAL A 228 29.59 -15.52 -14.55
CA VAL A 228 29.24 -15.24 -15.94
C VAL A 228 27.72 -15.24 -16.13
N ARG A 229 27.03 -16.25 -15.61
CA ARG A 229 25.58 -16.36 -15.75
C ARG A 229 24.85 -15.26 -14.96
N PHE A 230 25.27 -14.98 -13.73
CA PHE A 230 24.70 -13.95 -12.86
C PHE A 230 24.89 -12.56 -13.47
N ARG A 231 26.08 -12.28 -14.02
CA ARG A 231 26.38 -11.03 -14.72
C ARG A 231 25.39 -10.74 -15.85
N GLU A 232 25.05 -11.74 -16.64
CA GLU A 232 24.12 -11.59 -17.75
C GLU A 232 22.65 -11.43 -17.30
N LEU A 233 22.25 -12.14 -16.23
CA LEU A 233 20.89 -12.05 -15.71
C LEU A 233 20.64 -10.70 -15.01
N TYR A 234 21.60 -10.26 -14.19
CA TYR A 234 21.49 -9.07 -13.34
C TYR A 234 22.14 -7.80 -13.91
N ASP A 235 22.56 -7.83 -15.18
CA ASP A 235 23.20 -6.71 -15.89
C ASP A 235 24.39 -6.09 -15.11
N ILE A 236 25.32 -6.93 -14.65
CA ILE A 236 26.46 -6.51 -13.82
C ILE A 236 27.64 -6.05 -14.67
N TRP A 237 28.19 -4.88 -14.35
CA TRP A 237 29.27 -4.25 -15.10
C TRP A 237 30.48 -4.01 -14.18
N GLU A 238 31.69 -4.23 -14.70
CA GLU A 238 32.95 -3.91 -13.99
C GLU A 238 33.04 -2.42 -13.61
N SER A 239 32.48 -1.55 -14.45
CA SER A 239 32.42 -0.10 -14.18
C SER A 239 31.23 0.33 -13.30
N GLY A 240 30.33 -0.58 -12.93
CA GLY A 240 29.04 -0.25 -12.33
C GLY A 240 27.94 0.02 -13.37
N ASN A 241 26.73 -0.43 -13.10
CA ASN A 241 25.61 -0.39 -14.05
C ASN A 241 24.80 0.92 -14.04
N PHE A 242 25.06 1.85 -13.11
CA PHE A 242 24.47 3.19 -13.09
C PHE A 242 25.53 4.31 -13.06
N ARG A 243 25.04 5.56 -13.19
CA ARG A 243 25.85 6.78 -13.09
C ARG A 243 25.47 7.52 -11.81
N ASP A 244 26.47 8.04 -11.12
CA ASP A 244 26.26 8.91 -9.96
C ASP A 244 25.56 10.22 -10.41
N GLU A 245 24.56 10.66 -9.65
CA GLU A 245 23.73 11.81 -10.05
C GLU A 245 24.52 13.12 -10.04
N ALA A 246 25.47 13.27 -9.12
CA ALA A 246 26.25 14.49 -8.92
C ALA A 246 27.40 14.60 -9.92
N THR A 247 28.15 13.52 -10.12
CA THR A 247 29.35 13.49 -10.97
C THR A 247 29.05 13.09 -12.41
N ARG A 248 27.91 12.43 -12.66
CA ARG A 248 27.50 11.84 -13.96
C ARG A 248 28.49 10.80 -14.50
N THR A 249 29.47 10.37 -13.72
CA THR A 249 30.37 9.26 -14.07
C THR A 249 29.78 7.93 -13.62
N ARG A 250 30.31 6.83 -14.16
CA ARG A 250 29.97 5.48 -13.71
C ARG A 250 30.32 5.33 -12.23
N SER A 251 29.42 4.75 -11.45
CA SER A 251 29.52 4.70 -9.98
C SER A 251 30.59 3.72 -9.47
N GLY A 252 31.05 2.78 -10.29
CA GLY A 252 31.94 1.70 -9.87
C GLY A 252 31.24 0.61 -9.04
N VAL A 253 29.92 0.71 -8.88
CA VAL A 253 29.08 -0.23 -8.12
C VAL A 253 27.81 -0.55 -8.91
N ASN A 254 27.19 -1.67 -8.59
CA ASN A 254 26.05 -2.22 -9.31
C ASN A 254 24.83 -2.31 -8.40
N VAL A 255 23.67 -1.94 -8.94
CA VAL A 255 22.35 -2.27 -8.38
C VAL A 255 21.90 -3.58 -9.01
N LEU A 256 21.41 -4.54 -8.22
CA LEU A 256 20.89 -5.78 -8.79
C LEU A 256 19.50 -5.51 -9.39
N HIS A 257 19.36 -5.75 -10.69
CA HIS A 257 18.08 -5.71 -11.40
C HIS A 257 18.11 -6.70 -12.56
N ARG A 258 16.96 -7.18 -13.02
CA ARG A 258 16.88 -8.14 -14.13
C ARG A 258 16.33 -7.47 -15.39
N LEU A 259 16.90 -7.81 -16.54
CA LEU A 259 16.41 -7.34 -17.85
C LEU A 259 15.43 -8.32 -18.51
N LYS A 260 15.37 -9.56 -18.01
CA LYS A 260 14.57 -10.67 -18.54
C LYS A 260 13.89 -11.40 -17.39
N THR A 261 12.79 -12.08 -17.68
CA THR A 261 12.21 -13.02 -16.73
C THR A 261 13.12 -14.24 -16.57
N ILE A 262 12.93 -15.01 -15.50
CA ILE A 262 13.64 -16.29 -15.36
C ILE A 262 13.32 -17.24 -16.52
N GLN A 263 12.07 -17.24 -16.98
CA GLN A 263 11.61 -18.07 -18.10
C GLN A 263 12.35 -17.74 -19.40
N GLU A 264 12.45 -16.45 -19.74
CA GLU A 264 13.17 -15.97 -20.93
C GLU A 264 14.66 -16.31 -20.85
N PHE A 265 15.27 -16.11 -19.68
CA PHE A 265 16.69 -16.37 -19.49
C PHE A 265 17.01 -17.87 -19.49
N ALA A 266 16.16 -18.71 -18.90
CA ALA A 266 16.25 -20.17 -18.96
C ALA A 266 16.24 -20.65 -20.42
N SER A 267 15.31 -20.13 -21.22
CA SER A 267 15.19 -20.44 -22.65
C SER A 267 16.47 -20.06 -23.42
N LEU A 268 17.06 -18.89 -23.15
CA LEU A 268 18.32 -18.46 -23.77
C LEU A 268 19.52 -19.32 -23.38
N LYS A 269 19.49 -19.92 -22.19
CA LYS A 269 20.55 -20.80 -21.68
C LYS A 269 20.30 -22.28 -21.98
N GLY A 270 19.17 -22.63 -22.60
CA GLY A 270 18.79 -24.01 -22.86
C GLY A 270 18.58 -24.83 -21.58
N MET A 271 18.08 -24.17 -20.52
CA MET A 271 17.79 -24.77 -19.22
C MET A 271 16.28 -24.80 -18.98
N GLU A 272 15.83 -25.77 -18.17
CA GLU A 272 14.46 -25.77 -17.69
C GLU A 272 14.22 -24.58 -16.73
N PRO A 273 13.04 -23.94 -16.75
CA PRO A 273 12.76 -22.79 -15.90
C PRO A 273 12.93 -23.06 -14.40
N GLU A 274 12.57 -24.26 -13.93
CA GLU A 274 12.74 -24.63 -12.52
C GLU A 274 14.21 -24.81 -12.14
N GLU A 275 15.03 -25.34 -13.04
CA GLU A 275 16.48 -25.44 -12.82
C GLU A 275 17.12 -24.05 -12.76
N MET A 276 16.66 -23.12 -13.61
CA MET A 276 17.12 -21.73 -13.58
C MET A 276 16.68 -21.02 -12.30
N ARG A 277 15.44 -21.22 -11.84
CA ARG A 277 14.95 -20.68 -10.55
C ARG A 277 15.78 -21.21 -9.38
N ALA A 278 15.99 -22.51 -9.30
CA ALA A 278 16.78 -23.13 -8.22
C ALA A 278 18.23 -22.65 -8.23
N TRP A 279 18.82 -22.46 -9.42
CA TRP A 279 20.14 -21.87 -9.56
C TRP A 279 20.17 -20.40 -9.08
N ASP A 280 19.23 -19.58 -9.52
CA ASP A 280 19.15 -18.16 -9.14
C ASP A 280 18.97 -18.01 -7.62
N GLU A 281 18.07 -18.76 -7.01
CA GLU A 281 17.85 -18.78 -5.55
C GLU A 281 19.12 -19.15 -4.79
N LYS A 282 19.83 -20.21 -5.22
CA LYS A 282 21.09 -20.63 -4.60
C LYS A 282 22.14 -19.52 -4.65
N VAL A 283 22.33 -18.90 -5.81
CA VAL A 283 23.32 -17.83 -5.99
C VAL A 283 22.94 -16.59 -5.18
N ARG A 284 21.67 -16.23 -5.14
CA ARG A 284 21.18 -15.11 -4.32
C ARG A 284 21.38 -15.35 -2.84
N GLU A 285 21.14 -16.56 -2.34
CA GLU A 285 21.37 -16.90 -0.92
C GLU A 285 22.88 -16.85 -0.56
N GLU A 286 23.76 -17.29 -1.46
CA GLU A 286 25.21 -17.17 -1.28
C GLU A 286 25.65 -15.70 -1.17
N LEU A 287 25.16 -14.84 -2.06
CA LEU A 287 25.43 -13.39 -2.03
C LEU A 287 24.82 -12.73 -0.79
N ARG A 288 23.61 -13.10 -0.41
CA ARG A 288 22.94 -12.61 0.79
C ARG A 288 23.74 -12.92 2.04
N SER A 289 24.24 -14.15 2.20
CA SER A 289 25.09 -14.54 3.34
C SER A 289 26.37 -13.69 3.47
N LYS A 290 26.90 -13.19 2.33
CA LYS A 290 28.01 -12.23 2.34
C LYS A 290 27.54 -10.82 2.72
N ARG A 291 26.40 -10.37 2.17
CA ARG A 291 25.81 -9.06 2.45
C ARG A 291 25.42 -8.90 3.91
N ASP A 292 24.90 -9.94 4.54
CA ASP A 292 24.43 -9.92 5.93
C ASP A 292 25.57 -9.67 6.95
N LYS A 293 26.83 -9.65 6.50
CA LYS A 293 28.01 -9.26 7.29
C LYS A 293 28.35 -7.76 7.20
N ARG A 294 27.69 -7.02 6.32
CA ARG A 294 27.84 -5.56 6.17
C ARG A 294 27.04 -4.85 7.27
N ALA A 295 27.39 -3.59 7.54
CA ALA A 295 26.55 -2.75 8.39
C ALA A 295 25.15 -2.65 7.77
N ARG A 296 24.13 -2.87 8.59
CA ARG A 296 22.73 -2.74 8.15
C ARG A 296 22.28 -1.28 8.21
N PRO A 297 21.31 -0.88 7.37
CA PRO A 297 20.62 0.38 7.57
C PRO A 297 19.97 0.45 8.95
N ALA A 298 19.81 1.66 9.48
CA ALA A 298 19.16 1.86 10.76
C ALA A 298 17.67 1.50 10.66
N LEU A 299 17.17 0.80 11.69
CA LEU A 299 15.77 0.43 11.82
C LEU A 299 15.03 1.50 12.65
N ASP A 300 13.93 2.05 12.13
CA ASP A 300 12.98 2.80 12.95
C ASP A 300 11.99 1.80 13.57
N ASP A 301 12.21 1.51 14.85
CA ASP A 301 11.50 0.49 15.63
C ASP A 301 10.14 0.98 16.17
N LYS A 302 9.59 2.06 15.64
CA LYS A 302 8.22 2.49 15.95
C LYS A 302 7.21 1.53 15.35
N VAL A 303 6.20 1.20 16.14
CA VAL A 303 4.97 0.52 15.68
C VAL A 303 3.92 1.60 15.48
N LEU A 304 3.38 1.69 14.25
CA LEU A 304 2.32 2.61 13.88
C LEU A 304 1.05 1.81 13.57
N THR A 305 -0.09 2.21 14.15
CA THR A 305 -1.36 1.46 14.03
C THR A 305 -1.81 1.37 12.58
N ASP A 306 -1.88 2.50 11.87
CA ASP A 306 -2.22 2.57 10.46
C ASP A 306 -1.37 1.65 9.57
N TRP A 307 -0.04 1.71 9.68
CA TRP A 307 0.85 0.93 8.81
C TRP A 307 0.83 -0.56 9.14
N ASN A 308 0.70 -0.91 10.42
CA ASN A 308 0.49 -2.29 10.81
C ASN A 308 -0.87 -2.81 10.31
N GLY A 309 -1.92 -1.99 10.38
CA GLY A 309 -3.23 -2.30 9.81
C GLY A 309 -3.14 -2.63 8.32
N LEU A 310 -2.46 -1.79 7.53
CA LEU A 310 -2.21 -2.06 6.11
C LEU A 310 -1.43 -3.36 5.87
N MET A 311 -0.38 -3.61 6.67
CA MET A 311 0.40 -4.84 6.55
C MET A 311 -0.44 -6.09 6.87
N ILE A 312 -1.28 -6.03 7.90
CA ILE A 312 -2.21 -7.11 8.28
C ILE A 312 -3.19 -7.39 7.13
N VAL A 313 -3.79 -6.35 6.54
CA VAL A 313 -4.63 -6.47 5.33
C VAL A 313 -3.88 -7.21 4.21
N ALA A 314 -2.65 -6.81 3.93
CA ALA A 314 -1.86 -7.40 2.85
C ALA A 314 -1.52 -8.88 3.13
N LEU A 315 -1.21 -9.24 4.38
CA LEU A 315 -0.96 -10.62 4.80
C LEU A 315 -2.21 -11.49 4.72
N CYS A 316 -3.38 -10.98 5.10
CA CYS A 316 -4.67 -11.68 4.93
C CYS A 316 -4.96 -11.96 3.45
N LYS A 317 -4.71 -10.98 2.56
CA LYS A 317 -4.84 -11.17 1.11
C LYS A 317 -3.84 -12.20 0.58
N ALA A 318 -2.59 -12.15 1.04
CA ALA A 318 -1.57 -13.14 0.67
C ALA A 318 -1.96 -14.55 1.11
N HIS A 319 -2.53 -14.71 2.30
CA HIS A 319 -3.07 -16.00 2.74
C HIS A 319 -4.17 -16.51 1.78
N ARG A 320 -5.19 -15.68 1.50
CA ARG A 320 -6.33 -16.08 0.66
C ARG A 320 -5.94 -16.37 -0.80
N LEU A 321 -5.03 -15.58 -1.37
CA LEU A 321 -4.71 -15.62 -2.81
C LEU A 321 -3.47 -16.46 -3.14
N LEU A 322 -2.50 -16.56 -2.22
CA LEU A 322 -1.27 -17.33 -2.39
C LEU A 322 -1.26 -18.65 -1.61
N GLY A 323 -2.10 -18.78 -0.58
CA GLY A 323 -2.10 -19.94 0.33
C GLY A 323 -0.99 -19.88 1.39
N SER A 324 -0.54 -18.69 1.78
CA SER A 324 0.54 -18.53 2.78
C SER A 324 0.02 -18.64 4.21
N GLU A 325 0.30 -19.76 4.89
CA GLU A 325 -0.01 -19.95 6.32
C GLU A 325 0.86 -19.06 7.22
N ASP A 326 2.11 -18.82 6.82
CA ASP A 326 2.99 -17.90 7.54
C ASP A 326 2.41 -16.49 7.58
N ALA A 327 1.80 -16.04 6.48
CA ALA A 327 1.22 -14.70 6.41
C ALA A 327 0.05 -14.51 7.40
N ILE A 328 -0.89 -15.46 7.48
CA ILE A 328 -2.03 -15.33 8.41
C ILE A 328 -1.59 -15.41 9.87
N ASN A 329 -0.55 -16.20 10.18
CA ASN A 329 0.01 -16.27 11.53
C ASN A 329 0.68 -14.94 11.93
N MET A 330 1.44 -14.33 11.02
CA MET A 330 2.02 -12.99 11.24
C MET A 330 0.93 -11.94 11.44
N ALA A 331 -0.12 -11.96 10.62
CA ALA A 331 -1.26 -11.06 10.73
C ALA A 331 -1.95 -11.16 12.10
N ALA A 332 -2.22 -12.40 12.56
CA ALA A 332 -2.86 -12.64 13.85
C ALA A 332 -2.01 -12.17 15.04
N GLN A 333 -0.68 -12.38 14.99
CA GLN A 333 0.24 -11.94 16.04
C GLN A 333 0.32 -10.41 16.11
N ALA A 334 0.50 -9.75 14.97
CA ALA A 334 0.56 -8.29 14.91
C ALA A 334 -0.76 -7.68 15.40
N LEU A 335 -1.91 -8.17 14.93
CA LEU A 335 -3.21 -7.65 15.35
C LEU A 335 -3.45 -7.83 16.85
N GLY A 336 -3.07 -8.99 17.41
CA GLY A 336 -3.13 -9.24 18.84
C GLY A 336 -2.27 -8.27 19.66
N LEU A 337 -1.10 -7.87 19.14
CA LEU A 337 -0.27 -6.86 19.81
C LEU A 337 -0.89 -5.47 19.72
N LEU A 338 -1.44 -5.07 18.56
CA LEU A 338 -2.10 -3.77 18.42
C LEU A 338 -3.26 -3.62 19.42
N GLU A 339 -4.12 -4.64 19.51
CA GLU A 339 -5.25 -4.65 20.47
C GLU A 339 -4.78 -4.64 21.93
N LYS A 340 -3.65 -5.28 22.24
CA LYS A 340 -3.11 -5.33 23.60
C LYS A 340 -2.41 -4.03 24.02
N GLU A 341 -1.63 -3.44 23.12
CA GLU A 341 -0.71 -2.34 23.45
C GLU A 341 -1.19 -0.97 22.98
N LEU A 342 -1.86 -0.87 21.83
CA LEU A 342 -2.32 0.42 21.29
C LEU A 342 -3.78 0.72 21.60
N VAL A 343 -4.53 -0.22 22.18
CA VAL A 343 -5.86 0.04 22.76
C VAL A 343 -5.73 0.05 24.28
N LYS A 344 -5.81 1.24 24.89
CA LYS A 344 -5.76 1.42 26.36
C LYS A 344 -6.99 2.18 26.82
N ASP A 345 -7.67 1.64 27.83
CA ASP A 345 -8.88 2.24 28.43
C ASP A 345 -9.97 2.61 27.40
N GLY A 346 -10.10 1.80 26.34
CA GLY A 346 -11.06 2.02 25.25
C GLY A 346 -10.62 3.06 24.20
N ALA A 347 -9.44 3.67 24.35
CA ALA A 347 -8.87 4.60 23.39
C ALA A 347 -7.76 3.95 22.55
N LEU A 348 -7.80 4.19 21.24
CA LEU A 348 -6.75 3.81 20.30
C LEU A 348 -5.63 4.87 20.28
N TYR A 349 -4.38 4.44 20.12
CA TYR A 349 -3.20 5.29 19.98
C TYR A 349 -2.54 5.08 18.61
N HIS A 350 -1.88 6.13 18.11
CA HIS A 350 -1.22 6.09 16.80
C HIS A 350 0.09 5.30 16.86
N THR A 351 0.88 5.50 17.92
CA THR A 351 2.25 4.99 18.00
C THR A 351 2.50 4.19 19.27
N TYR A 352 3.36 3.19 19.14
CA TYR A 352 3.92 2.41 20.25
C TYR A 352 5.42 2.21 20.04
N ARG A 353 6.19 2.40 21.10
CA ARG A 353 7.63 2.14 21.10
C ARG A 353 8.10 1.78 22.50
N GLN A 354 8.77 0.65 22.64
CA GLN A 354 9.43 0.23 23.89
C GLN A 354 8.50 0.24 25.13
N GLY A 355 7.26 -0.23 24.99
CA GLY A 355 6.29 -0.32 26.08
C GLY A 355 5.47 0.95 26.33
N GLU A 356 5.73 2.03 25.59
CA GLU A 356 5.03 3.30 25.73
C GLU A 356 4.17 3.59 24.50
N VAL A 357 2.91 3.97 24.74
CA VAL A 357 2.04 4.56 23.72
C VAL A 357 2.33 6.05 23.58
N GLY A 358 2.31 6.55 22.35
CA GLY A 358 2.55 7.96 22.07
C GLY A 358 1.26 8.78 21.96
N VAL A 359 1.02 9.33 20.78
CA VAL A 359 -0.08 10.28 20.55
C VAL A 359 -1.43 9.58 20.35
N PRO A 360 -2.56 10.25 20.67
CA PRO A 360 -3.88 9.76 20.32
C PRO A 360 -3.98 9.43 18.84
N SER A 361 -4.78 8.42 18.51
CA SER A 361 -4.92 7.98 17.12
C SER A 361 -5.63 9.01 16.23
N LEU A 362 -5.29 8.94 14.95
CA LEU A 362 -5.88 9.69 13.84
C LEU A 362 -6.96 8.85 13.14
N LEU A 363 -7.53 9.41 12.08
CA LEU A 363 -8.49 8.72 11.20
C LEU A 363 -7.87 7.45 10.59
N ASP A 364 -6.66 7.57 10.04
CA ASP A 364 -5.94 6.51 9.31
C ASP A 364 -5.77 5.25 10.16
N ASP A 365 -5.49 5.43 11.46
CA ASP A 365 -5.35 4.33 12.42
C ASP A 365 -6.64 3.52 12.54
N HIS A 366 -7.79 4.20 12.67
CA HIS A 366 -9.08 3.53 12.79
C HIS A 366 -9.50 2.87 11.47
N ALA A 367 -9.34 3.58 10.36
CA ALA A 367 -9.71 3.08 9.04
C ALA A 367 -8.90 1.82 8.67
N CYS A 368 -7.58 1.86 8.86
CA CYS A 368 -6.71 0.73 8.57
C CYS A 368 -6.89 -0.44 9.55
N LEU A 369 -7.12 -0.16 10.85
CA LEU A 369 -7.37 -1.23 11.83
C LEU A 369 -8.74 -1.89 11.61
N ALA A 370 -9.79 -1.12 11.28
CA ALA A 370 -11.08 -1.68 10.89
C ALA A 370 -10.96 -2.55 9.64
N TRP A 371 -10.20 -2.11 8.64
CA TRP A 371 -9.93 -2.90 7.44
C TRP A 371 -9.16 -4.19 7.76
N ALA A 372 -8.15 -4.11 8.63
CA ALA A 372 -7.39 -5.27 9.08
C ALA A 372 -8.27 -6.33 9.75
N HIS A 373 -9.17 -5.92 10.65
CA HIS A 373 -10.15 -6.80 11.26
C HIS A 373 -11.12 -7.42 10.23
N LEU A 374 -11.61 -6.61 9.28
CA LEU A 374 -12.51 -7.11 8.25
C LEU A 374 -11.84 -8.15 7.33
N GLU A 375 -10.57 -7.94 6.98
CA GLU A 375 -9.80 -8.90 6.18
C GLU A 375 -9.41 -10.15 6.98
N MET A 376 -9.13 -10.02 8.28
CA MET A 376 -8.99 -11.16 9.18
C MET A 376 -10.28 -11.97 9.27
N TYR A 377 -11.44 -11.31 9.28
CA TYR A 377 -12.72 -11.99 9.18
C TYR A 377 -12.85 -12.74 7.86
N PHE A 378 -12.57 -12.13 6.70
CA PHE A 378 -12.65 -12.83 5.42
C PHE A 378 -11.63 -13.97 5.27
N ALA A 379 -10.50 -13.92 5.99
CA ALA A 379 -9.51 -14.99 5.99
C ALA A 379 -9.88 -16.15 6.93
N THR A 380 -10.55 -15.88 8.06
CA THR A 380 -10.73 -16.87 9.14
C THR A 380 -12.18 -17.23 9.44
N LEU A 381 -13.12 -16.39 9.00
CA LEU A 381 -14.54 -16.42 9.32
C LEU A 381 -14.83 -16.47 10.83
N LYS A 382 -13.97 -15.87 11.65
CA LYS A 382 -14.19 -15.74 13.10
C LYS A 382 -14.98 -14.46 13.40
N LYS A 383 -16.17 -14.61 13.99
CA LYS A 383 -17.14 -13.53 14.19
C LYS A 383 -16.57 -12.34 14.96
N GLU A 384 -15.67 -12.60 15.91
CA GLU A 384 -15.05 -11.59 16.77
C GLU A 384 -14.32 -10.52 15.95
N HIS A 385 -13.74 -10.87 14.80
CA HIS A 385 -13.10 -9.89 13.93
C HIS A 385 -14.11 -8.99 13.22
N LEU A 386 -15.26 -9.53 12.79
CA LEU A 386 -16.32 -8.74 12.16
C LEU A 386 -16.95 -7.76 13.16
N GLU A 387 -17.30 -8.26 14.35
CA GLU A 387 -17.84 -7.43 15.44
C GLU A 387 -16.86 -6.32 15.82
N ARG A 388 -15.57 -6.68 15.96
CA ARG A 388 -14.54 -5.69 16.30
C ARG A 388 -14.33 -4.64 15.20
N SER A 389 -14.40 -5.02 13.92
CA SER A 389 -14.35 -4.05 12.81
C SER A 389 -15.50 -3.04 12.90
N MET A 390 -16.72 -3.52 13.19
CA MET A 390 -17.90 -2.67 13.36
C MET A 390 -17.76 -1.73 14.56
N ASP A 391 -17.25 -2.20 15.70
CA ASP A 391 -16.98 -1.36 16.88
C ASP A 391 -15.98 -0.23 16.57
N ILE A 392 -14.91 -0.55 15.83
CA ILE A 392 -13.90 0.44 15.42
C ILE A 392 -14.50 1.46 14.47
N VAL A 393 -15.34 1.04 13.52
CA VAL A 393 -16.04 1.94 12.58
C VAL A 393 -17.01 2.85 13.32
N GLU A 394 -17.73 2.35 14.32
CA GLU A 394 -18.60 3.19 15.15
C GLU A 394 -17.78 4.24 15.91
N GLY A 395 -16.66 3.85 16.52
CA GLY A 395 -15.72 4.78 17.16
C GLY A 395 -15.15 5.82 16.20
N MET A 396 -14.80 5.39 14.98
CA MET A 396 -14.31 6.26 13.90
C MET A 396 -15.37 7.31 13.52
N MET A 397 -16.63 6.89 13.36
CA MET A 397 -17.74 7.79 13.06
C MET A 397 -18.04 8.75 14.21
N VAL A 398 -17.83 8.35 15.47
CA VAL A 398 -18.01 9.24 16.61
C VAL A 398 -16.92 10.31 16.67
N LEU A 399 -15.67 9.95 16.40
CA LEU A 399 -14.51 10.83 16.59
C LEU A 399 -14.22 11.75 15.39
N PHE A 400 -14.46 11.27 14.18
CA PHE A 400 -13.93 11.91 12.97
C PHE A 400 -14.98 12.31 11.94
N LEU A 401 -16.16 11.70 11.93
CA LEU A 401 -17.19 12.04 10.93
C LEU A 401 -17.69 13.47 11.14
N ASP A 402 -17.66 14.26 10.08
CA ASP A 402 -18.41 15.50 10.02
C ASP A 402 -19.85 15.20 9.61
N ARG A 403 -20.78 15.43 10.54
CA ARG A 403 -22.21 15.18 10.34
C ARG A 403 -22.91 16.30 9.58
N GLU A 404 -22.28 17.46 9.45
CA GLU A 404 -22.84 18.61 8.74
C GLU A 404 -22.41 18.58 7.27
N ASP A 405 -21.11 18.58 6.99
CA ASP A 405 -20.58 18.70 5.63
C ASP A 405 -20.11 17.37 5.01
N GLY A 406 -20.19 16.26 5.75
CA GLY A 406 -19.73 14.94 5.31
C GLY A 406 -18.21 14.80 5.31
N GLY A 407 -17.71 13.60 5.02
CA GLY A 407 -16.29 13.28 5.11
C GLY A 407 -15.81 13.11 6.56
N PHE A 408 -14.56 12.67 6.70
CA PHE A 408 -13.92 12.46 8.00
C PHE A 408 -12.73 13.41 8.18
N TYR A 409 -12.68 14.06 9.33
CA TYR A 409 -11.51 14.82 9.76
C TYR A 409 -10.34 13.89 10.06
N LEU A 410 -9.12 14.32 9.73
CA LEU A 410 -7.89 13.57 10.02
C LEU A 410 -7.66 13.41 11.53
N SER A 411 -7.91 14.47 12.29
CA SER A 411 -7.67 14.52 13.73
C SER A 411 -8.96 14.41 14.53
N ARG A 412 -8.84 14.05 15.81
CA ARG A 412 -9.91 14.23 16.80
C ARG A 412 -10.18 15.72 17.01
N ASP A 413 -11.29 16.04 17.67
CA ASP A 413 -11.53 17.39 18.15
C ASP A 413 -10.46 17.78 19.18
N ASP A 414 -9.74 18.86 18.91
CA ASP A 414 -8.66 19.38 19.74
C ASP A 414 -8.72 20.92 19.73
N PRO A 415 -8.93 21.57 20.87
CA PRO A 415 -9.04 23.03 20.96
C PRO A 415 -7.74 23.76 20.61
N HIS A 416 -6.61 23.04 20.48
CA HIS A 416 -5.32 23.59 20.05
C HIS A 416 -5.12 23.56 18.53
N LEU A 417 -5.96 22.82 17.79
CA LEU A 417 -5.92 22.82 16.33
C LEU A 417 -6.69 24.03 15.79
N LEU A 418 -6.04 24.80 14.93
CA LEU A 418 -6.67 25.96 14.29
C LEU A 418 -7.75 25.55 13.29
N ILE A 419 -7.50 24.48 12.54
CA ILE A 419 -8.39 23.90 11.54
C ILE A 419 -8.19 22.38 11.59
N ARG A 420 -9.29 21.62 11.53
CA ARG A 420 -9.25 20.17 11.32
C ARG A 420 -9.39 19.93 9.83
N MET A 421 -8.37 19.33 9.23
CA MET A 421 -8.38 19.07 7.79
C MET A 421 -9.10 17.76 7.48
N LYS A 422 -9.80 17.73 6.35
CA LYS A 422 -10.22 16.51 5.67
C LYS A 422 -9.36 16.36 4.42
N ASP A 423 -8.81 15.17 4.20
CA ASP A 423 -8.00 14.89 3.02
C ASP A 423 -8.44 13.57 2.40
N LEU A 424 -8.52 13.56 1.07
CA LEU A 424 -8.78 12.38 0.27
C LEU A 424 -7.54 11.93 -0.52
N TYR A 425 -6.52 12.77 -0.66
CA TYR A 425 -5.38 12.55 -1.54
C TYR A 425 -4.61 11.27 -1.19
N ASP A 426 -4.58 10.34 -2.15
CA ASP A 426 -3.80 9.11 -2.04
C ASP A 426 -2.35 9.40 -2.49
N GLY A 427 -1.52 9.78 -1.53
CA GLY A 427 -0.09 10.04 -1.74
C GLY A 427 0.74 8.76 -1.77
N ALA A 428 1.79 8.69 -0.94
CA ALA A 428 2.59 7.46 -0.80
C ALA A 428 1.77 6.30 -0.21
N SER A 429 0.84 6.62 0.69
CA SER A 429 -0.17 5.72 1.24
C SER A 429 -1.58 6.28 0.94
N PRO A 430 -2.61 5.43 0.88
CA PRO A 430 -4.00 5.89 0.81
C PRO A 430 -4.35 6.81 1.98
N SER A 431 -5.25 7.76 1.74
CA SER A 431 -5.76 8.63 2.80
C SER A 431 -6.71 7.86 3.74
N GLY A 432 -6.80 8.30 4.99
CA GLY A 432 -7.79 7.79 5.94
C GLY A 432 -9.23 7.84 5.40
N ASN A 433 -9.62 8.88 4.64
CA ASN A 433 -10.94 8.94 4.01
C ASN A 433 -11.13 7.88 2.92
N SER A 434 -10.13 7.65 2.06
CA SER A 434 -10.17 6.62 1.03
C SER A 434 -10.34 5.22 1.64
N VAL A 435 -9.59 4.92 2.71
CA VAL A 435 -9.69 3.63 3.40
C VAL A 435 -11.01 3.50 4.17
N ALA A 436 -11.44 4.55 4.87
CA ALA A 436 -12.73 4.57 5.57
C ALA A 436 -13.88 4.30 4.59
N TYR A 437 -13.89 4.98 3.45
CA TYR A 437 -14.87 4.77 2.39
C TYR A 437 -14.86 3.32 1.87
N TYR A 438 -13.67 2.74 1.63
CA TYR A 438 -13.55 1.33 1.22
C TYR A 438 -14.11 0.34 2.27
N VAL A 439 -13.88 0.59 3.55
CA VAL A 439 -14.42 -0.25 4.64
C VAL A 439 -15.93 -0.08 4.77
N LEU A 440 -16.43 1.16 4.75
CA LEU A 440 -17.86 1.46 4.81
C LEU A 440 -18.60 0.83 3.62
N ALA A 441 -18.03 0.84 2.41
CA ALA A 441 -18.62 0.20 1.24
C ALA A 441 -18.83 -1.32 1.44
N GLN A 442 -17.86 -1.99 2.06
CA GLN A 442 -17.97 -3.43 2.37
C GLN A 442 -19.02 -3.69 3.45
N LEU A 443 -19.04 -2.89 4.52
CA LEU A 443 -20.04 -3.04 5.60
C LEU A 443 -21.46 -2.69 5.11
N ALA A 444 -21.60 -1.67 4.25
CA ALA A 444 -22.87 -1.34 3.60
C ALA A 444 -23.36 -2.49 2.71
N ALA A 445 -22.47 -3.14 1.95
CA ALA A 445 -22.82 -4.30 1.14
C ALA A 445 -23.27 -5.52 1.98
N LEU A 446 -22.74 -5.67 3.20
CA LEU A 446 -23.08 -6.78 4.10
C LEU A 446 -24.38 -6.52 4.89
N PHE A 447 -24.57 -5.30 5.39
CA PHE A 447 -25.61 -5.02 6.39
C PHE A 447 -26.63 -3.97 5.95
N ASN A 448 -26.30 -3.14 4.97
CA ASN A 448 -27.13 -2.01 4.54
C ASN A 448 -27.62 -1.12 5.71
N ASP A 449 -26.76 -0.94 6.73
CA ASP A 449 -27.05 -0.07 7.89
C ASP A 449 -27.16 1.40 7.41
N PRO A 450 -28.28 2.09 7.69
CA PRO A 450 -28.49 3.45 7.20
C PRO A 450 -27.41 4.45 7.62
N ARG A 451 -26.80 4.30 8.80
CA ARG A 451 -25.77 5.22 9.30
C ARG A 451 -24.47 5.05 8.50
N THR A 452 -24.12 3.80 8.19
CA THR A 452 -22.97 3.47 7.33
C THR A 452 -23.17 4.03 5.92
N VAL A 453 -24.36 3.85 5.34
CA VAL A 453 -24.70 4.37 4.00
C VAL A 453 -24.66 5.90 3.98
N GLU A 454 -25.26 6.56 4.97
CA GLU A 454 -25.27 8.02 5.07
C GLU A 454 -23.85 8.61 5.20
N ALA A 455 -22.98 7.98 5.98
CA ALA A 455 -21.58 8.38 6.11
C ALA A 455 -20.82 8.22 4.80
N LEU A 456 -21.03 7.10 4.09
CA LEU A 456 -20.44 6.82 2.80
C LEU A 456 -20.82 7.89 1.76
N GLU A 457 -22.12 8.18 1.61
CA GLU A 457 -22.61 9.23 0.72
C GLU A 457 -22.14 10.64 1.15
N GLY A 458 -21.93 10.85 2.45
CA GLY A 458 -21.35 12.08 2.97
C GLY A 458 -19.92 12.32 2.48
N VAL A 459 -19.09 11.27 2.43
CA VAL A 459 -17.73 11.36 1.85
C VAL A 459 -17.81 11.71 0.36
N GLU A 460 -18.71 11.06 -0.40
CA GLU A 460 -18.89 11.33 -1.83
C GLU A 460 -19.26 12.78 -2.09
N ARG A 461 -20.27 13.31 -1.38
CA ARG A 461 -20.72 14.70 -1.53
C ARG A 461 -19.63 15.70 -1.17
N HIS A 462 -18.87 15.43 -0.11
CA HIS A 462 -17.84 16.34 0.36
C HIS A 462 -16.72 16.52 -0.67
N PHE A 463 -16.23 15.41 -1.25
CA PHE A 463 -15.06 15.44 -2.14
C PHE A 463 -15.40 15.41 -3.64
N MET A 464 -16.67 15.50 -4.02
CA MET A 464 -17.11 15.36 -5.42
C MET A 464 -16.36 16.32 -6.36
N ARG A 465 -16.07 17.54 -5.90
CA ARG A 465 -15.36 18.54 -6.69
C ARG A 465 -13.93 18.12 -7.00
N GLU A 466 -13.17 17.71 -5.99
CA GLU A 466 -11.80 17.22 -6.13
C GLU A 466 -11.76 15.98 -7.02
N LEU A 467 -12.71 15.07 -6.81
CA LEU A 467 -12.87 13.85 -7.58
C LEU A 467 -13.13 14.10 -9.07
N HIS A 468 -13.88 15.15 -9.44
CA HIS A 468 -14.04 15.54 -10.84
C HIS A 468 -12.77 16.14 -11.46
N LEU A 469 -11.93 16.82 -10.67
CA LEU A 469 -10.74 17.50 -11.17
C LEU A 469 -9.57 16.54 -11.41
N THR A 470 -9.27 15.67 -10.44
CA THR A 470 -8.11 14.77 -10.50
C THR A 470 -8.40 13.39 -9.91
N PRO A 471 -9.35 12.61 -10.46
CA PRO A 471 -9.76 11.33 -9.88
C PRO A 471 -8.62 10.30 -9.78
N SER A 472 -7.62 10.36 -10.67
CA SER A 472 -6.42 9.51 -10.63
C SER A 472 -5.55 9.71 -9.38
N ALA A 473 -5.74 10.80 -8.64
CA ALA A 473 -5.08 11.08 -7.36
C ALA A 473 -5.77 10.42 -6.16
N TYR A 474 -6.91 9.74 -6.39
CA TYR A 474 -7.76 9.15 -5.35
C TYR A 474 -8.10 7.68 -5.67
N ALA A 475 -7.12 6.92 -6.19
CA ALA A 475 -7.40 5.59 -6.74
C ALA A 475 -7.83 4.55 -5.68
N MET A 476 -7.46 4.71 -4.41
CA MET A 476 -7.98 3.85 -3.34
C MET A 476 -9.44 4.20 -3.02
N PHE A 477 -9.83 5.47 -3.05
CA PHE A 477 -11.24 5.85 -2.99
C PHE A 477 -12.03 5.24 -4.16
N MET A 478 -11.48 5.29 -5.38
CA MET A 478 -12.09 4.63 -6.56
C MET A 478 -12.15 3.11 -6.44
N CYS A 479 -11.22 2.46 -5.73
CA CYS A 479 -11.36 1.06 -5.34
C CYS A 479 -12.58 0.81 -4.44
N GLY A 480 -12.93 1.78 -3.58
CA GLY A 480 -14.17 1.77 -2.80
C GLY A 480 -15.41 1.95 -3.64
N VAL A 481 -15.34 2.81 -4.66
CA VAL A 481 -16.48 3.02 -5.58
C VAL A 481 -16.76 1.72 -6.34
N LEU A 482 -15.71 1.06 -6.86
CA LEU A 482 -15.85 -0.27 -7.47
C LEU A 482 -16.43 -1.30 -6.49
N MET A 483 -16.01 -1.29 -5.22
CA MET A 483 -16.58 -2.17 -4.21
C MET A 483 -18.07 -1.90 -3.98
N LYS A 484 -18.48 -0.63 -3.86
CA LYS A 484 -19.89 -0.24 -3.74
C LYS A 484 -20.71 -0.75 -4.92
N GLU A 485 -20.22 -0.53 -6.14
CA GLU A 485 -20.95 -0.83 -7.38
C GLU A 485 -21.00 -2.31 -7.76
N GLU A 486 -19.93 -3.04 -7.47
CA GLU A 486 -19.70 -4.41 -7.99
C GLU A 486 -19.67 -5.47 -6.89
N SER A 487 -19.94 -5.09 -5.63
CA SER A 487 -19.97 -6.03 -4.50
C SER A 487 -20.92 -7.20 -4.73
N ARG A 488 -20.42 -8.38 -4.36
CA ARG A 488 -21.18 -9.62 -4.33
C ARG A 488 -20.94 -10.25 -2.97
N THR A 489 -22.01 -10.71 -2.34
CA THR A 489 -21.94 -11.37 -1.03
C THR A 489 -22.15 -12.85 -1.23
N LEU A 490 -21.18 -13.66 -0.85
CA LEU A 490 -21.33 -15.11 -0.79
C LEU A 490 -21.54 -15.52 0.66
N GLU A 491 -22.79 -15.83 0.98
CA GLU A 491 -23.14 -16.42 2.24
C GLU A 491 -22.78 -17.91 2.23
N VAL A 492 -22.06 -18.34 3.26
CA VAL A 492 -21.60 -19.71 3.45
C VAL A 492 -22.31 -20.30 4.66
N PHE A 493 -22.90 -21.47 4.49
CA PHE A 493 -23.61 -22.21 5.53
C PHE A 493 -22.78 -23.39 6.02
N GLY A 494 -22.89 -23.74 7.31
CA GLY A 494 -22.17 -24.88 7.90
C GLY A 494 -20.65 -24.82 7.69
N ASP A 495 -20.06 -25.97 7.40
CA ASP A 495 -18.62 -26.15 7.17
C ASP A 495 -18.25 -26.19 5.67
N SER A 496 -19.00 -25.46 4.84
CA SER A 496 -18.75 -25.35 3.39
C SER A 496 -17.35 -24.80 3.08
N ASP A 497 -16.76 -25.25 1.97
CA ASP A 497 -15.43 -24.82 1.53
C ASP A 497 -15.46 -23.38 1.02
N THR A 498 -14.62 -22.53 1.59
CA THR A 498 -14.58 -21.09 1.34
C THR A 498 -13.51 -20.70 0.31
N ARG A 499 -12.75 -21.68 -0.21
CA ARG A 499 -11.66 -21.43 -1.16
C ARG A 499 -12.20 -21.43 -2.59
N PHE A 500 -12.44 -20.26 -3.14
CA PHE A 500 -12.84 -20.09 -4.53
C PHE A 500 -11.64 -19.76 -5.41
N LEU A 501 -11.49 -20.49 -6.51
CA LEU A 501 -10.46 -20.20 -7.50
C LEU A 501 -10.84 -18.95 -8.31
N GLY A 502 -9.83 -18.27 -8.84
CA GLY A 502 -9.98 -17.04 -9.61
C GLY A 502 -9.65 -15.77 -8.82
N TYR A 503 -9.85 -14.63 -9.46
CA TYR A 503 -9.60 -13.30 -8.91
C TYR A 503 -10.93 -12.58 -8.73
N HIS A 504 -11.45 -12.53 -7.51
CA HIS A 504 -12.77 -11.94 -7.19
C HIS A 504 -12.62 -10.85 -6.12
N PRO A 505 -12.09 -9.66 -6.49
CA PRO A 505 -11.74 -8.61 -5.54
C PRO A 505 -12.95 -7.96 -4.85
N HIS A 506 -14.15 -8.09 -5.43
CA HIS A 506 -15.41 -7.54 -4.90
C HIS A 506 -16.33 -8.61 -4.30
N LEU A 507 -15.82 -9.84 -4.10
CA LEU A 507 -16.55 -10.92 -3.45
C LEU A 507 -16.30 -10.91 -1.93
N LEU A 508 -17.37 -10.68 -1.16
CA LEU A 508 -17.37 -10.75 0.30
C LEU A 508 -17.89 -12.12 0.72
N ILE A 509 -17.00 -12.96 1.25
CA ILE A 509 -17.37 -14.29 1.76
C ILE A 509 -17.68 -14.16 3.24
N VAL A 510 -18.88 -14.59 3.65
CA VAL A 510 -19.40 -14.38 4.99
C VAL A 510 -20.15 -15.62 5.44
N LYS A 511 -20.03 -15.98 6.71
CA LYS A 511 -20.94 -16.97 7.29
C LYS A 511 -22.33 -16.38 7.46
N ALA A 512 -23.34 -17.07 6.96
CA ALA A 512 -24.73 -16.64 7.08
C ALA A 512 -25.17 -16.45 8.54
N GLU A 513 -24.68 -17.29 9.46
CA GLU A 513 -24.95 -17.19 10.91
C GLU A 513 -24.41 -15.91 11.56
N HIS A 514 -23.49 -15.21 10.90
CA HIS A 514 -22.96 -13.92 11.37
C HIS A 514 -23.75 -12.73 10.82
N LEU A 515 -24.60 -12.96 9.81
CA LEU A 515 -25.62 -12.02 9.37
C LEU A 515 -26.85 -12.19 10.27
N GLU A 516 -27.65 -11.14 10.41
CA GLU A 516 -28.70 -11.03 11.44
C GLU A 516 -29.61 -12.27 11.55
N GLY A 517 -29.38 -13.07 12.61
CA GLY A 517 -30.34 -14.02 13.17
C GLY A 517 -30.60 -15.30 12.37
N LEU A 518 -29.78 -15.64 11.36
CA LEU A 518 -29.96 -16.89 10.62
C LEU A 518 -29.57 -18.10 11.48
N PRO A 519 -30.44 -19.13 11.59
CA PRO A 519 -30.08 -20.36 12.31
C PRO A 519 -28.94 -21.08 11.58
N ALA A 520 -28.25 -21.97 12.28
CA ALA A 520 -27.26 -22.85 11.66
C ALA A 520 -27.96 -23.70 10.57
N LEU A 521 -27.59 -23.45 9.32
CA LEU A 521 -28.12 -24.15 8.14
C LEU A 521 -27.15 -25.27 7.70
N PRO A 522 -27.66 -26.30 6.99
CA PRO A 522 -26.81 -27.31 6.37
C PRO A 522 -25.77 -26.68 5.44
N ALA A 523 -24.67 -27.40 5.19
CA ALA A 523 -23.62 -26.92 4.29
C ALA A 523 -24.19 -26.54 2.92
N GLY A 524 -23.87 -25.32 2.48
CA GLY A 524 -24.28 -24.79 1.19
C GLY A 524 -23.77 -23.36 1.01
N TYR A 525 -24.29 -22.71 -0.03
CA TYR A 525 -23.93 -21.37 -0.44
C TYR A 525 -25.16 -20.58 -0.89
N ARG A 526 -25.14 -19.26 -0.69
CA ARG A 526 -26.08 -18.32 -1.29
C ARG A 526 -25.33 -17.10 -1.82
N LEU A 527 -25.38 -16.90 -3.14
CA LEU A 527 -24.77 -15.75 -3.79
C LEU A 527 -25.80 -14.61 -3.90
N CYS A 528 -25.46 -13.47 -3.34
CA CYS A 528 -26.24 -12.24 -3.38
C CYS A 528 -25.51 -11.17 -4.17
N MET A 529 -26.24 -10.47 -5.04
CA MET A 529 -25.73 -9.40 -5.90
C MET A 529 -26.75 -8.27 -5.92
N LYS A 530 -26.30 -7.04 -5.61
CA LYS A 530 -27.14 -5.81 -5.64
C LYS A 530 -28.49 -5.99 -4.91
N GLY A 531 -28.44 -6.53 -3.69
CA GLY A 531 -29.62 -6.73 -2.85
C GLY A 531 -30.56 -7.87 -3.27
N ARG A 532 -30.16 -8.73 -4.22
CA ARG A 532 -30.91 -9.92 -4.63
C ARG A 532 -30.07 -11.18 -4.45
N CYS A 533 -30.64 -12.20 -3.83
CA CYS A 533 -29.98 -13.48 -3.65
C CYS A 533 -30.51 -14.53 -4.63
N LEU A 534 -29.59 -15.30 -5.22
CA LEU A 534 -29.92 -16.50 -5.97
C LEU A 534 -30.40 -17.62 -5.02
N PRO A 535 -31.10 -18.64 -5.53
CA PRO A 535 -31.44 -19.83 -4.74
C PRO A 535 -30.20 -20.45 -4.08
N GLU A 536 -30.39 -21.02 -2.89
CA GLU A 536 -29.35 -21.75 -2.17
C GLU A 536 -28.90 -22.98 -2.97
N THR A 537 -27.61 -23.26 -2.97
CA THR A 537 -27.00 -24.43 -3.65
C THR A 537 -25.90 -25.03 -2.78
N ASP A 538 -25.74 -26.35 -2.83
CA ASP A 538 -24.60 -27.06 -2.24
C ASP A 538 -23.49 -27.32 -3.28
N ASP A 539 -23.73 -26.97 -4.55
CA ASP A 539 -22.75 -27.13 -5.64
C ASP A 539 -21.77 -25.95 -5.71
N LYS A 540 -20.58 -26.14 -5.13
CA LYS A 540 -19.48 -25.18 -5.23
C LYS A 540 -19.12 -24.82 -6.68
N LYS A 541 -19.22 -25.77 -7.63
CA LYS A 541 -18.87 -25.51 -9.04
C LYS A 541 -19.92 -24.63 -9.73
N GLU A 542 -21.16 -24.64 -9.24
CA GLU A 542 -22.17 -23.68 -9.67
C GLU A 542 -21.78 -22.27 -9.24
N ILE A 543 -21.36 -22.08 -8.00
CA ILE A 543 -20.86 -20.79 -7.51
C ILE A 543 -19.64 -20.32 -8.30
N GLU A 544 -18.66 -21.19 -8.55
CA GLU A 544 -17.47 -20.84 -9.34
C GLU A 544 -17.85 -20.33 -10.75
N ARG A 545 -18.78 -21.00 -11.44
CA ARG A 545 -19.29 -20.56 -12.75
C ARG A 545 -20.07 -19.25 -12.69
N LEU A 546 -20.76 -18.96 -11.60
CA LEU A 546 -21.51 -17.71 -11.42
C LEU A 546 -20.58 -16.52 -11.12
N LEU A 547 -19.40 -16.79 -10.57
CA LEU A 547 -18.42 -15.77 -10.24
C LEU A 547 -17.56 -15.38 -11.44
N GLU A 548 -17.24 -16.32 -12.35
CA GLU A 548 -16.46 -16.09 -13.57
C GLU A 548 -17.00 -14.97 -14.47
#